data_AF-A0A5E4NL13-F1
#
_entry.id   AF-A0A5E4NL13-F1
#
_cell.length_a   1.000
_cell.length_b   1.000
_cell.length_c   1.000
_cell.angle_alpha   90.00
_cell.angle_beta   90.00
_cell.angle_gamma   90.00
#
_symmetry.space_group_name_H-M   'P 1'
#
loop_
_entity.id
_entity.type
_entity.pdbx_description
1 polymer ?
#
loop_
_entity_poly.entity_id
_entity_poly.type
_entity_poly.pdbx_seq_one_letter_code
_entity_poly.pdbx_strand_id
1 'polypeptide(L)'
;MDLNYRINRDVTCIANSEIETNKIISEKRQCNLNVNVIKYKREVTKQKRISGEAYIGYRRCGKIVDHNTMRSKRIMKETCSSKKCQNLKNRFCQNFDEKLRRDIFKKFWSTTTWEEKKTFVISMVANTPRKSDTTGLGDESRRSNTFIYFLNHTNTERLQVCKIMFLNTLGLNEWMVRNWIKK
;
A
#
# COMPACT_ATOMS: atom_id res chain seq x y z
N MET A 1 62.18 6.29 -15.42
CA MET A 1 61.27 6.50 -16.57
C MET A 1 60.34 5.30 -16.61
N ASP A 2 59.06 5.56 -16.85
CA ASP A 2 57.98 4.68 -17.36
C ASP A 2 57.78 3.29 -16.71
N LEU A 3 56.68 3.04 -15.97
CA LEU A 3 55.25 2.92 -16.33
C LEU A 3 54.81 1.53 -16.80
N ASN A 4 53.76 1.03 -16.13
CA ASN A 4 52.85 -0.08 -16.48
C ASN A 4 53.35 -1.53 -16.35
N TYR A 5 52.50 -2.56 -16.22
CA TYR A 5 51.17 -2.76 -15.58
C TYR A 5 50.79 -4.26 -15.81
N ARG A 6 49.72 -4.73 -15.14
CA ARG A 6 48.90 -5.93 -15.45
C ARG A 6 49.35 -7.28 -14.87
N ILE A 7 48.59 -7.63 -13.83
CA ILE A 7 48.34 -8.97 -13.27
C ILE A 7 47.93 -9.98 -14.35
N ASN A 8 48.34 -11.25 -14.20
CA ASN A 8 47.48 -12.44 -14.29
C ASN A 8 48.24 -13.70 -13.82
N ARG A 9 47.67 -14.46 -12.89
CA ARG A 9 48.07 -15.84 -12.58
C ARG A 9 46.86 -16.76 -12.55
N ASP A 10 46.90 -17.69 -13.50
CA ASP A 10 46.64 -19.12 -13.30
C ASP A 10 45.25 -19.57 -12.83
N VAL A 11 44.42 -19.79 -13.84
CA VAL A 11 43.29 -20.74 -13.79
C VAL A 11 43.83 -22.17 -13.94
N THR A 12 43.47 -23.04 -13.02
CA THR A 12 43.43 -24.51 -13.14
C THR A 12 42.15 -24.98 -12.43
N CYS A 13 41.44 -26.07 -12.75
CA CYS A 13 41.41 -27.08 -13.83
C CYS A 13 39.93 -27.55 -13.95
N ILE A 14 39.43 -28.52 -14.73
CA ILE A 14 39.93 -29.76 -15.39
C ILE A 14 39.19 -29.94 -16.75
N ALA A 15 39.79 -30.61 -17.72
CA ALA A 15 39.14 -31.18 -18.93
C ALA A 15 39.17 -32.74 -18.80
N ASN A 16 38.31 -33.60 -19.39
CA ASN A 16 37.53 -33.60 -20.62
C ASN A 16 36.35 -34.62 -20.48
N SER A 17 35.34 -34.52 -21.35
CA SER A 17 35.00 -35.62 -22.31
C SER A 17 33.74 -35.26 -23.11
N GLU A 18 33.87 -35.31 -24.42
CA GLU A 18 32.83 -34.94 -25.38
C GLU A 18 31.90 -36.14 -25.64
N ILE A 19 30.60 -35.88 -25.78
CA ILE A 19 29.76 -36.63 -26.72
C ILE A 19 28.99 -35.60 -27.55
N GLU A 20 29.48 -35.40 -28.77
CA GLU A 20 28.90 -34.50 -29.76
C GLU A 20 27.83 -35.25 -30.57
N THR A 21 26.58 -34.79 -30.55
CA THR A 21 25.64 -35.05 -31.66
C THR A 21 24.79 -33.82 -31.94
N ASN A 22 25.14 -33.12 -33.02
CA ASN A 22 24.39 -31.97 -33.52
C ASN A 22 22.96 -32.37 -33.94
N LYS A 23 21.94 -31.75 -33.33
CA LYS A 23 20.59 -31.66 -33.90
C LYS A 23 20.21 -30.19 -34.06
N ILE A 24 20.30 -29.72 -35.30
CA ILE A 24 19.74 -28.43 -35.73
C ILE A 24 18.21 -28.53 -35.62
N ILE A 25 17.66 -28.10 -34.48
CA ILE A 25 16.22 -27.98 -34.27
C ILE A 25 15.84 -26.52 -34.55
N SER A 26 14.99 -26.32 -35.56
CA SER A 26 14.58 -24.99 -36.04
C SER A 26 14.14 -24.04 -34.90
N GLU A 27 14.68 -22.82 -34.91
CA GLU A 27 14.40 -21.78 -33.93
C GLU A 27 12.96 -21.24 -34.01
N LYS A 28 11.99 -21.97 -33.46
CA LYS A 28 10.69 -21.40 -33.11
C LYS A 28 10.80 -20.77 -31.71
N ARG A 29 11.00 -19.44 -31.67
CA ARG A 29 11.09 -18.62 -30.45
C ARG A 29 10.09 -19.05 -29.36
N GLN A 30 10.59 -19.57 -28.24
CA GLN A 30 9.79 -19.87 -27.05
C GLN A 30 9.42 -18.60 -26.27
N CYS A 31 8.52 -17.77 -26.80
CA CYS A 31 8.07 -16.54 -26.13
C CYS A 31 7.13 -16.77 -24.93
N ASN A 32 6.60 -17.98 -24.72
CA ASN A 32 5.50 -18.22 -23.78
C ASN A 32 5.91 -18.40 -22.30
N LEU A 33 7.07 -18.99 -22.00
CA LEU A 33 7.53 -19.21 -20.62
C LEU A 33 7.75 -17.88 -19.89
N ASN A 34 8.37 -16.91 -20.56
CA ASN A 34 8.69 -15.60 -19.97
C ASN A 34 7.41 -14.80 -19.61
N VAL A 35 6.40 -14.81 -20.48
CA VAL A 35 5.11 -14.13 -20.24
C VAL A 35 4.41 -14.69 -19.00
N ASN A 36 4.39 -16.01 -18.82
CA ASN A 36 3.80 -16.65 -17.64
C ASN A 36 4.54 -16.29 -16.35
N VAL A 37 5.88 -16.29 -16.36
CA VAL A 37 6.70 -15.86 -15.22
C VAL A 37 6.47 -14.39 -14.87
N ILE A 38 6.36 -13.49 -15.86
CA ILE A 38 6.03 -12.07 -15.64
C ILE A 38 4.63 -11.92 -15.06
N LYS A 39 3.62 -12.64 -15.59
CA LYS A 39 2.24 -12.63 -15.10
C LYS A 39 2.18 -13.09 -13.64
N TYR A 40 2.86 -14.19 -13.30
CA TYR A 40 2.97 -14.70 -11.94
C TYR A 40 3.62 -13.68 -10.99
N LYS A 41 4.78 -13.10 -11.36
CA LYS A 41 5.46 -12.05 -10.56
C LYS A 41 4.55 -10.84 -10.31
N ARG A 42 3.75 -10.42 -11.30
CA ARG A 42 2.76 -9.34 -11.17
C ARG A 42 1.64 -9.70 -10.21
N GLU A 43 1.08 -10.91 -10.30
CA GLU A 43 0.00 -11.35 -9.41
C GLU A 43 0.51 -11.50 -7.96
N VAL A 44 1.67 -12.11 -7.73
CA VAL A 44 2.30 -12.18 -6.39
C VAL A 44 2.52 -10.76 -5.81
N THR A 45 2.99 -9.82 -6.63
CA THR A 45 3.17 -8.42 -6.20
C THR A 45 1.83 -7.74 -5.87
N LYS A 46 0.78 -8.01 -6.65
CA LYS A 46 -0.59 -7.53 -6.40
C LYS A 46 -1.14 -8.10 -5.10
N GLN A 47 -0.98 -9.40 -4.85
CA GLN A 47 -1.43 -10.05 -3.61
C GLN A 47 -0.70 -9.49 -2.38
N LYS A 48 0.63 -9.40 -2.40
CA LYS A 48 1.41 -8.74 -1.33
C LYS A 48 0.97 -7.29 -1.07
N ARG A 49 0.67 -6.54 -2.12
CA ARG A 49 0.16 -5.16 -2.00
C ARG A 49 -1.26 -5.13 -1.41
N ILE A 50 -2.10 -6.12 -1.69
CA ILE A 50 -3.44 -6.25 -1.12
C ILE A 50 -3.34 -6.64 0.36
N SER A 51 -2.58 -7.69 0.73
CA SER A 51 -2.39 -8.12 2.12
C SER A 51 -1.67 -7.07 2.98
N GLY A 52 -1.04 -6.08 2.35
CA GLY A 52 -0.30 -5.03 3.03
C GLY A 52 1.12 -5.44 3.42
N GLU A 53 1.65 -6.51 2.83
CA GLU A 53 3.04 -6.92 2.97
C GLU A 53 4.01 -5.97 2.25
N ALA A 54 5.30 -6.18 2.50
CA ALA A 54 6.35 -5.49 1.76
C ALA A 54 6.47 -6.05 0.34
N TYR A 55 6.63 -5.18 -0.65
CA TYR A 55 6.68 -5.57 -2.07
C TYR A 55 7.57 -4.66 -2.90
N ILE A 56 8.12 -5.17 -4.00
CA ILE A 56 8.87 -4.37 -4.96
C ILE A 56 7.89 -3.64 -5.87
N GLY A 57 7.87 -2.31 -5.78
CA GLY A 57 6.97 -1.44 -6.54
C GLY A 57 7.71 -0.51 -7.48
N TYR A 58 6.95 0.13 -8.37
CA TYR A 58 7.49 1.12 -9.28
C TYR A 58 7.80 2.45 -8.58
N ARG A 59 8.82 3.16 -9.06
CA ARG A 59 9.14 4.56 -8.75
C ARG A 59 9.34 5.31 -10.06
N ARG A 60 8.88 6.57 -10.10
CA ARG A 60 9.07 7.47 -11.23
C ARG A 60 10.06 8.57 -10.85
N CYS A 61 11.08 8.75 -11.68
CA CYS A 61 12.10 9.79 -11.57
C CYS A 61 12.07 10.59 -12.87
N GLY A 62 11.24 11.64 -12.90
CA GLY A 62 10.94 12.37 -14.14
C GLY A 62 10.31 11.48 -15.21
N LYS A 63 11.01 11.32 -16.34
CA LYS A 63 10.58 10.44 -17.44
C LYS A 63 10.86 8.95 -17.20
N ILE A 64 11.82 8.61 -16.33
CA ILE A 64 12.25 7.23 -16.07
C ILE A 64 11.32 6.56 -15.06
N VAL A 65 10.99 5.29 -15.31
CA VAL A 65 10.23 4.41 -14.39
C VAL A 65 11.09 3.19 -14.08
N ASP A 66 11.39 2.98 -12.80
CA ASP A 66 12.14 1.84 -12.30
C ASP A 66 11.24 0.92 -11.45
N HIS A 67 11.49 -0.39 -11.49
CA HIS A 67 10.78 -1.43 -10.72
C HIS A 67 11.67 -2.05 -9.63
N ASN A 68 12.54 -1.27 -8.99
CA ASN A 68 13.41 -1.76 -7.91
C ASN A 68 13.15 -1.08 -6.55
N THR A 69 12.01 -0.39 -6.39
CA THR A 69 11.71 0.34 -5.14
C THR A 69 10.95 -0.54 -4.15
N MET A 70 11.64 -0.97 -3.09
CA MET A 70 11.03 -1.66 -1.96
C MET A 70 9.98 -0.77 -1.28
N ARG A 71 8.75 -1.28 -1.17
CA ARG A 71 7.65 -0.66 -0.43
C ARG A 71 7.51 -1.41 0.89
N SER A 72 7.56 -0.70 2.01
CA SER A 72 7.43 -1.29 3.34
C SER A 72 6.05 -1.90 3.55
N LYS A 73 5.99 -2.92 4.41
CA LYS A 73 4.72 -3.47 4.90
C LYS A 73 3.89 -2.37 5.58
N ARG A 74 2.58 -2.49 5.50
CA ARG A 74 1.62 -1.73 6.27
C ARG A 74 1.81 -2.05 7.75
N ILE A 75 1.80 -1.00 8.56
CA ILE A 75 1.90 -1.10 10.01
C ILE A 75 0.79 -0.25 10.61
N MET A 76 0.23 -0.73 11.72
CA MET A 76 -0.58 0.10 12.59
C MET A 76 0.34 1.12 13.25
N LYS A 77 -0.11 2.38 13.33
CA LYS A 77 0.62 3.48 13.95
C LYS A 77 0.05 3.78 15.34
N GLU A 78 0.76 4.62 16.09
CA GLU A 78 0.36 5.13 17.40
C GLU A 78 -1.09 5.64 17.47
N THR A 79 -1.67 5.54 18.66
CA THR A 79 -3.02 6.05 18.96
C THR A 79 -3.09 7.57 18.89
N CYS A 80 -4.29 8.15 18.90
CA CYS A 80 -4.45 9.60 18.94
C CYS A 80 -4.31 10.13 20.38
N SER A 81 -3.17 10.76 20.68
CA SER A 81 -2.84 11.45 21.94
C SER A 81 -3.35 12.90 22.03
N SER A 82 -4.22 13.34 21.11
CA SER A 82 -4.65 14.74 21.06
C SER A 82 -5.62 15.08 22.21
N LYS A 83 -5.22 16.02 23.09
CA LYS A 83 -6.08 16.59 24.16
C LYS A 83 -7.47 17.02 23.66
N LYS A 84 -7.57 17.53 22.42
CA LYS A 84 -8.87 17.87 21.80
C LYS A 84 -9.77 16.64 21.71
N CYS A 85 -9.25 15.49 21.29
CA CYS A 85 -10.02 14.25 21.19
C CYS A 85 -10.31 13.58 22.55
N GLN A 86 -9.65 13.99 23.63
CA GLN A 86 -9.98 13.58 25.00
C GLN A 86 -11.14 14.41 25.56
N ASN A 87 -11.18 15.72 25.25
CA ASN A 87 -12.20 16.64 25.79
C ASN A 87 -13.52 16.66 24.96
N LEU A 88 -13.50 16.17 23.72
CA LEU A 88 -14.66 16.17 22.82
C LEU A 88 -15.59 14.98 23.08
N LYS A 89 -16.78 15.24 23.66
CA LYS A 89 -17.82 14.24 23.97
C LYS A 89 -18.30 13.37 22.78
N ASN A 90 -18.00 13.76 21.54
CA ASN A 90 -18.36 13.04 20.32
C ASN A 90 -17.18 12.33 19.63
N ARG A 91 -16.04 12.14 20.33
CA ARG A 91 -14.87 11.41 19.80
C ARG A 91 -14.34 10.42 20.82
N PHE A 92 -14.58 9.16 20.55
CA PHE A 92 -14.28 8.06 21.45
C PHE A 92 -12.90 7.45 21.17
N CYS A 93 -11.90 8.29 20.86
CA CYS A 93 -10.56 7.82 20.52
C CYS A 93 -9.90 7.03 21.67
N GLN A 94 -10.24 7.35 22.93
CA GLN A 94 -9.68 6.67 24.10
C GLN A 94 -10.36 5.32 24.39
N ASN A 95 -11.51 5.03 23.77
CA ASN A 95 -12.22 3.75 23.89
C ASN A 95 -11.59 2.65 23.00
N PHE A 96 -10.55 2.95 22.22
CA PHE A 96 -9.90 2.00 21.33
C PHE A 96 -8.57 1.52 21.90
N ASP A 97 -8.64 0.47 22.71
CA ASP A 97 -7.46 -0.26 23.20
C ASP A 97 -6.58 -0.77 22.07
N GLU A 98 -5.28 -0.84 22.32
CA GLU A 98 -4.29 -1.30 21.34
C GLU A 98 -4.54 -2.74 20.85
N LYS A 99 -5.17 -3.59 21.66
CA LYS A 99 -5.65 -4.92 21.25
C LYS A 99 -6.75 -4.81 20.20
N LEU A 100 -7.84 -4.09 20.49
CA LEU A 100 -8.95 -3.86 19.58
C LEU A 100 -8.48 -3.22 18.27
N ARG A 101 -7.59 -2.22 18.34
CA ARG A 101 -6.97 -1.59 17.17
C ARG A 101 -6.21 -2.60 16.29
N ARG A 102 -5.41 -3.50 16.89
CA ARG A 102 -4.70 -4.57 16.17
C ARG A 102 -5.66 -5.56 15.51
N ASP A 103 -6.77 -5.89 16.15
CA ASP A 103 -7.74 -6.84 15.62
C ASP A 103 -8.52 -6.23 14.43
N ILE A 104 -8.88 -4.94 14.51
CA ILE A 104 -9.39 -4.16 13.37
C ILE A 104 -8.37 -4.13 12.22
N PHE A 105 -7.10 -3.82 12.51
CA PHE A 105 -6.03 -3.79 11.51
C PHE A 105 -5.87 -5.15 10.81
N LYS A 106 -5.78 -6.24 11.58
CA LYS A 106 -5.68 -7.61 11.04
C LYS A 106 -6.88 -7.94 10.15
N LYS A 107 -8.11 -7.73 10.64
CA LYS A 107 -9.35 -8.01 9.91
C LYS A 107 -9.47 -7.22 8.61
N PHE A 108 -9.00 -5.97 8.59
CA PHE A 108 -8.98 -5.14 7.39
C PHE A 108 -7.90 -5.57 6.37
N TRP A 109 -6.72 -5.99 6.83
CA TRP A 109 -5.65 -6.41 5.94
C TRP A 109 -5.78 -7.87 5.45
N SER A 110 -6.44 -8.75 6.19
CA SER A 110 -6.75 -10.13 5.76
C SER A 110 -7.76 -10.24 4.61
N THR A 111 -8.49 -9.18 4.29
CA THR A 111 -9.44 -9.12 3.17
C THR A 111 -8.73 -9.24 1.80
N THR A 112 -9.31 -10.02 0.89
CA THR A 112 -8.65 -10.52 -0.33
C THR A 112 -8.75 -9.58 -1.54
N THR A 113 -9.67 -8.61 -1.56
CA THR A 113 -9.83 -7.67 -2.69
C THR A 113 -9.62 -6.21 -2.30
N TRP A 114 -9.43 -5.34 -3.30
CA TRP A 114 -9.45 -3.88 -3.09
C TRP A 114 -10.86 -3.35 -2.92
N GLU A 115 -11.83 -4.02 -3.51
CA GLU A 115 -13.23 -3.67 -3.61
C GLU A 115 -13.89 -3.75 -2.23
N GLU A 116 -13.69 -4.88 -1.52
CA GLU A 116 -14.11 -5.04 -0.13
C GLU A 116 -13.45 -3.99 0.79
N LYS A 117 -12.16 -3.66 0.59
CA LYS A 117 -11.45 -2.64 1.39
C LYS A 117 -11.97 -1.23 1.14
N LYS A 118 -12.33 -0.89 -0.11
CA LYS A 118 -13.03 0.36 -0.44
C LYS A 118 -14.40 0.39 0.23
N THR A 119 -15.21 -0.66 0.08
CA THR A 119 -16.55 -0.78 0.67
C THR A 119 -16.52 -0.64 2.19
N PHE A 120 -15.55 -1.27 2.86
CA PHE A 120 -15.33 -1.09 4.30
C PHE A 120 -15.02 0.36 4.68
N VAL A 121 -14.11 1.03 3.96
CA VAL A 121 -13.79 2.44 4.26
C VAL A 121 -14.96 3.37 3.95
N ILE A 122 -15.72 3.11 2.88
CA ILE A 122 -16.93 3.87 2.53
C ILE A 122 -17.99 3.69 3.62
N SER A 123 -18.23 2.47 4.11
CA SER A 123 -19.20 2.23 5.19
C SER A 123 -18.76 2.85 6.53
N MET A 124 -17.46 3.00 6.75
CA MET A 124 -16.88 3.62 7.95
C MET A 124 -16.70 5.14 7.89
N VAL A 125 -17.04 5.80 6.78
CA VAL A 125 -16.90 7.26 6.64
C VAL A 125 -18.20 7.90 6.16
N ALA A 126 -18.82 8.71 7.02
CA ALA A 126 -19.95 9.52 6.62
C ALA A 126 -19.46 10.80 5.92
N ASN A 127 -20.07 11.11 4.77
CA ASN A 127 -19.92 12.39 4.11
C ASN A 127 -21.05 13.33 4.55
N THR A 128 -20.71 14.49 5.11
CA THR A 128 -21.67 15.52 5.50
C THR A 128 -21.40 16.77 4.66
N PRO A 129 -22.43 17.37 4.03
CA PRO A 129 -22.27 18.64 3.34
C PRO A 129 -21.84 19.74 4.32
N ARG A 130 -21.23 20.80 3.79
CA ARG A 130 -20.88 22.00 4.56
C ARG A 130 -22.13 22.61 5.20
N LYS A 131 -22.05 22.97 6.49
CA LYS A 131 -23.20 23.45 7.29
C LYS A 131 -23.53 24.93 7.15
N SER A 132 -22.57 25.79 6.78
CA SER A 132 -22.83 27.20 6.45
C SER A 132 -21.75 27.75 5.52
N ASP A 133 -22.11 28.77 4.75
CA ASP A 133 -21.11 29.67 4.19
C ASP A 133 -20.70 30.73 5.23
N THR A 134 -19.40 31.00 5.28
CA THR A 134 -18.77 32.06 6.09
C THR A 134 -17.83 32.92 5.23
N THR A 135 -17.69 32.57 3.96
CA THR A 135 -17.11 33.41 2.92
C THR A 135 -18.24 34.35 2.45
N GLY A 136 -17.89 35.58 2.09
CA GLY A 136 -18.88 36.59 1.70
C GLY A 136 -19.62 36.22 0.42
N LEU A 137 -20.66 36.99 0.10
CA LEU A 137 -21.40 36.88 -1.16
C LEU A 137 -20.44 36.96 -2.36
N GLY A 138 -20.15 35.82 -2.98
CA GLY A 138 -19.31 35.70 -4.19
C GLY A 138 -18.20 34.63 -4.12
N ASP A 139 -17.69 34.29 -2.93
CA ASP A 139 -16.57 33.34 -2.80
C ASP A 139 -17.05 31.91 -2.54
N GLU A 140 -17.09 31.07 -3.59
CA GLU A 140 -17.33 29.63 -3.42
C GLU A 140 -16.20 28.97 -2.61
N SER A 141 -16.55 28.40 -1.45
CA SER A 141 -15.57 27.63 -0.68
C SER A 141 -15.11 26.39 -1.44
N ARG A 142 -13.80 26.29 -1.65
CA ARG A 142 -13.09 25.09 -2.18
C ARG A 142 -13.37 23.78 -1.41
N ARG A 143 -14.11 23.81 -0.30
CA ARG A 143 -14.50 22.65 0.50
C ARG A 143 -16.03 22.51 0.57
N SER A 144 -16.59 21.73 -0.34
CA SER A 144 -18.01 21.32 -0.31
C SER A 144 -18.35 20.38 0.85
N ASN A 145 -17.43 19.47 1.23
CA ASN A 145 -17.74 18.29 2.04
C ASN A 145 -16.88 18.14 3.30
N THR A 146 -17.41 17.43 4.29
CA THR A 146 -16.73 17.06 5.54
C THR A 146 -16.90 15.57 5.82
N PHE A 147 -15.77 14.89 6.08
CA PHE A 147 -15.76 13.47 6.42
C PHE A 147 -15.74 13.25 7.93
N ILE A 148 -16.66 12.41 8.41
CA ILE A 148 -16.73 11.91 9.78
C ILE A 148 -16.31 10.44 9.76
N TYR A 149 -15.34 10.07 10.59
CA TYR A 149 -14.69 8.76 10.57
C TYR A 149 -15.18 7.92 11.76
N PHE A 150 -15.46 6.64 11.50
CA PHE A 150 -15.90 5.68 12.50
C PHE A 150 -14.96 4.47 12.52
N LEU A 151 -14.88 3.79 13.65
CA LEU A 151 -14.26 2.46 13.78
C LEU A 151 -15.20 1.54 14.55
N ASN A 152 -15.23 0.26 14.19
CA ASN A 152 -16.03 -0.75 14.90
C ASN A 152 -15.45 -0.97 16.30
N HIS A 153 -16.24 -0.72 17.34
CA HIS A 153 -15.84 -0.91 18.73
C HIS A 153 -16.29 -2.29 19.23
N THR A 154 -17.52 -2.68 18.88
CA THR A 154 -18.06 -4.03 19.09
C THR A 154 -18.51 -4.64 17.75
N ASN A 155 -19.13 -5.82 17.78
CA ASN A 155 -19.66 -6.44 16.56
C ASN A 155 -20.84 -5.66 15.95
N THR A 156 -21.56 -4.86 16.75
CA THR A 156 -22.77 -4.12 16.33
C THR A 156 -22.56 -2.61 16.33
N GLU A 157 -21.63 -2.08 17.12
CA GLU A 157 -21.44 -0.65 17.30
C GLU A 157 -20.15 -0.12 16.66
N ARG A 158 -20.28 1.02 15.97
CA ARG A 158 -19.15 1.83 15.49
C ARG A 158 -19.12 3.16 16.24
N LEU A 159 -17.95 3.54 16.75
CA LEU A 159 -17.76 4.80 17.46
C LEU A 159 -17.05 5.83 16.58
N GLN A 160 -17.45 7.10 16.73
CA GLN A 160 -16.80 8.21 16.02
C GLN A 160 -15.38 8.44 16.54
N VAL A 161 -14.42 8.52 15.63
CA VAL A 161 -13.00 8.78 15.93
C VAL A 161 -12.47 9.97 15.11
N CYS A 162 -11.26 10.42 15.43
CA CYS A 162 -10.58 11.42 14.62
C CYS A 162 -9.94 10.80 13.35
N LYS A 163 -9.70 11.62 12.32
CA LYS A 163 -9.01 11.21 11.09
C LYS A 163 -7.67 10.51 11.37
N ILE A 164 -6.89 11.02 12.34
CA ILE A 164 -5.57 10.45 12.68
C ILE A 164 -5.72 9.04 13.23
N MET A 165 -6.62 8.82 14.19
CA MET A 165 -6.92 7.51 14.74
C MET A 165 -7.35 6.52 13.64
N PHE A 166 -8.28 6.92 12.77
CA PHE A 166 -8.74 6.07 11.66
C PHE A 166 -7.59 5.67 10.71
N LEU A 167 -6.80 6.63 10.25
CA LEU A 167 -5.67 6.38 9.34
C LEU A 167 -4.56 5.55 10.01
N ASN A 168 -4.27 5.82 11.29
CA ASN A 168 -3.23 5.12 12.05
C ASN A 168 -3.64 3.67 12.37
N THR A 169 -4.89 3.44 12.75
CA THR A 169 -5.43 2.10 13.04
C THR A 169 -5.53 1.23 11.79
N LEU A 170 -5.82 1.80 10.61
CA LEU A 170 -5.86 1.03 9.35
C LEU A 170 -4.53 1.03 8.56
N GLY A 171 -3.53 1.82 8.96
CA GLY A 171 -2.27 1.98 8.23
C GLY A 171 -2.43 2.65 6.85
N LEU A 172 -3.47 3.48 6.67
CA LEU A 172 -3.85 4.10 5.40
C LEU A 172 -3.29 5.53 5.25
N ASN A 173 -3.21 5.99 4.00
CA ASN A 173 -2.84 7.37 3.67
C ASN A 173 -4.10 8.21 3.42
N GLU A 174 -4.11 9.49 3.77
CA GLU A 174 -5.29 10.36 3.61
C GLU A 174 -5.76 10.45 2.15
N TRP A 175 -4.85 10.57 1.18
CA TRP A 175 -5.19 10.59 -0.24
C TRP A 175 -5.94 9.33 -0.68
N MET A 176 -5.54 8.16 -0.17
CA MET A 176 -6.12 6.86 -0.50
C MET A 176 -7.59 6.79 -0.04
N VAL A 177 -7.87 7.20 1.20
CA VAL A 177 -9.23 7.27 1.74
C VAL A 177 -10.07 8.30 0.98
N ARG A 178 -9.54 9.49 0.72
CA ARG A 178 -10.25 10.51 -0.09
C ARG A 178 -10.58 10.01 -1.51
N ASN A 179 -9.67 9.29 -2.16
CA ASN A 179 -9.88 8.73 -3.50
C ASN A 179 -10.86 7.55 -3.51
N TRP A 180 -11.12 6.91 -2.37
CA TRP A 180 -12.11 5.83 -2.27
C TRP A 180 -13.52 6.34 -1.98
N ILE A 181 -13.64 7.50 -1.29
CA ILE A 181 -14.92 8.12 -0.98
C ILE A 181 -15.43 9.01 -2.14
N LYS A 182 -14.51 9.60 -2.91
CA LYS A 182 -14.88 10.25 -4.18
C LYS A 182 -15.36 9.19 -5.17
N LYS A 183 -16.65 9.26 -5.50
CA LYS A 183 -17.19 8.75 -6.76
C LYS A 183 -16.84 9.71 -7.88
#